data_AF-A0A419EFZ8-F1
#
_entry.id   AF-A0A419EFZ8-F1
#
_cell.length_a   1.000
_cell.length_b   1.000
_cell.length_c   1.000
_cell.angle_alpha   90.00
_cell.angle_beta   90.00
_cell.angle_gamma   90.00
#
_symmetry.space_group_name_H-M   'P 1'
#
loop_
_entity.id
_entity.type
_entity.pdbx_description
1 polymer ?
#
loop_
_entity_poly.entity_id
_entity_poly.type
_entity_poly.pdbx_seq_one_letter_code
_entity_poly.pdbx_strand_id
1 'polypeptide(L)' 'MSVDQFIARAIQSAREKRPDAEGYFKSAQKMAADSSAPKELQELGKVLQRIMIGDKNPDLSSLPKELADLITNFLADS' A
#
# COMPACT_ATOMS: atom_id res chain seq x y z
N MET A 1 -1.68 -13.39 6.88
CA MET A 1 -0.72 -12.74 5.96
C MET A 1 -0.04 -11.62 6.72
N SER A 2 1.28 -11.45 6.58
CA SER A 2 1.97 -10.31 7.21
C SER A 2 1.68 -9.01 6.46
N VAL A 3 1.99 -7.87 7.09
CA VAL A 3 1.88 -6.54 6.46
C VAL A 3 2.78 -6.45 5.22
N ASP A 4 3.98 -7.00 5.27
CA ASP A 4 4.93 -6.97 4.16
C ASP A 4 4.42 -7.76 2.95
N GLN A 5 3.85 -8.94 3.20
CA GLN A 5 3.24 -9.77 2.16
C GLN A 5 2.00 -9.10 1.55
N PHE A 6 1.22 -8.37 2.36
CA PHE A 6 0.10 -7.58 1.86
C PHE A 6 0.59 -6.47 0.92
N ILE A 7 1.58 -5.69 1.35
CA ILE A 7 2.16 -4.58 0.57
C ILE A 7 2.71 -5.10 -0.76
N ALA A 8 3.52 -6.15 -0.72
CA ALA A 8 4.12 -6.77 -1.91
C ALA A 8 3.04 -7.17 -2.93
N ARG A 9 2.01 -7.91 -2.49
CA ARG A 9 0.95 -8.38 -3.37
C ARG A 9 0.05 -7.25 -3.88
N ALA A 10 -0.24 -6.25 -3.06
CA ALA A 10 -1.04 -5.10 -3.48
C ALA A 10 -0.35 -4.31 -4.61
N ILE A 11 0.95 -4.01 -4.43
CA ILE A 11 1.76 -3.30 -5.43
C ILE A 11 1.90 -4.15 -6.70
N GLN A 12 2.23 -5.44 -6.57
CA GLN A 12 2.36 -6.34 -7.72
C GLN A 12 1.05 -6.47 -8.51
N SER A 13 -0.07 -6.67 -7.82
CA SER A 13 -1.38 -6.85 -8.46
C SER A 13 -1.81 -5.60 -9.22
N ALA A 14 -1.57 -4.41 -8.66
CA ALA A 14 -1.86 -3.15 -9.32
C ALA A 14 -0.99 -2.93 -10.58
N ARG A 15 0.31 -3.26 -10.50
CA ARG A 15 1.24 -3.15 -11.65
C ARG A 15 0.85 -4.07 -12.79
N GLU A 16 0.59 -5.33 -12.46
CA GLU A 16 0.24 -6.36 -13.44
C GLU A 16 -1.23 -6.30 -13.88
N LYS A 17 -2.01 -5.33 -13.37
CA LYS A 17 -3.45 -5.17 -13.63
C LYS A 17 -4.22 -6.48 -13.39
N ARG A 18 -3.82 -7.22 -12.36
CA ARG A 18 -4.44 -8.49 -12.04
C ARG A 18 -5.86 -8.28 -11.50
N PRO A 19 -6.77 -9.25 -11.70
CA PRO A 19 -8.15 -9.16 -11.19
C PRO A 19 -8.24 -9.00 -9.66
N ASP A 20 -7.25 -9.49 -8.92
CA ASP A 20 -7.19 -9.39 -7.45
C ASP A 20 -6.75 -8.00 -6.95
N ALA A 21 -6.28 -7.11 -7.83
CA ALA A 21 -5.95 -5.72 -7.48
C ALA A 21 -7.15 -4.98 -6.86
N GLU A 22 -8.38 -5.24 -7.33
CA GLU A 22 -9.57 -4.61 -6.74
C GLU A 22 -9.78 -5.04 -5.27
N GLY A 23 -9.46 -6.29 -4.94
CA GLY A 23 -9.55 -6.81 -3.57
C GLY A 23 -8.53 -6.16 -2.65
N TYR A 24 -7.29 -5.99 -3.11
CA TYR A 24 -6.26 -5.25 -2.38
C TYR A 24 -6.62 -3.78 -2.22
N PHE A 25 -7.20 -3.15 -3.25
CA PHE A 25 -7.62 -1.76 -3.20
C PHE A 25 -8.69 -1.53 -2.14
N LYS A 26 -9.75 -2.37 -2.13
CA LYS A 26 -10.79 -2.33 -1.10
C LYS A 26 -10.23 -2.56 0.30
N SER A 27 -9.22 -3.42 0.43
CA SER A 27 -8.56 -3.69 1.72
C SER A 27 -7.75 -2.48 2.21
N ALA A 28 -6.98 -1.85 1.32
CA ALA A 28 -6.27 -0.60 1.60
C ALA A 28 -7.23 0.55 1.92
N GLN A 29 -8.38 0.62 1.24
CA GLN A 29 -9.45 1.58 1.52
C GLN A 29 -10.03 1.40 2.92
N LYS A 30 -10.34 0.17 3.32
CA LYS A 30 -10.81 -0.13 4.68
C LYS A 30 -9.78 0.25 5.72
N MET A 31 -8.50 -0.07 5.49
CA MET A 31 -7.41 0.26 6.40
C MET A 31 -7.26 1.77 6.60
N ALA A 32 -7.37 2.55 5.53
CA ALA A 32 -7.32 4.02 5.58
C ALA A 32 -8.52 4.65 6.30
N ALA A 33 -9.69 4.01 6.24
CA ALA A 33 -10.92 4.51 6.84
C ALA A 33 -11.16 3.98 8.27
N ASP A 34 -10.38 3.02 8.73
CA ASP A 34 -10.54 2.41 10.05
C ASP A 34 -9.99 3.33 11.15
N SER A 35 -10.89 4.06 11.80
CA SER A 35 -10.57 4.95 12.92
C SER A 35 -10.08 4.22 14.17
N SER A 36 -10.29 2.90 14.25
CA SER A 36 -9.81 2.07 15.37
C SER A 36 -8.40 1.53 15.14
N ALA A 37 -7.91 1.58 13.89
CA ALA A 37 -6.56 1.16 13.56
C ALA A 37 -5.52 2.21 13.98
N PRO A 38 -4.28 1.78 14.29
CA PRO A 38 -3.15 2.70 14.45
C PRO A 38 -3.00 3.65 13.27
N LYS A 39 -2.58 4.89 13.53
CA LYS A 39 -2.38 5.92 12.49
C LYS A 39 -1.47 5.43 11.36
N GLU A 40 -0.44 4.67 11.69
CA GLU A 40 0.52 4.10 10.73
C GLU A 40 -0.17 3.20 9.69
N LEU A 41 -1.15 2.39 10.12
CA LEU A 41 -1.93 1.55 9.21
C LEU A 41 -2.89 2.38 8.38
N GLN A 42 -3.50 3.41 8.96
CA GLN A 42 -4.37 4.32 8.20
C GLN A 42 -3.59 5.03 7.08
N GLU A 43 -2.39 5.53 7.38
CA GLU A 43 -1.51 6.15 6.40
C GLU A 43 -1.01 5.14 5.36
N LEU A 44 -0.70 3.90 5.78
CA LEU A 44 -0.34 2.83 4.85
C LEU A 44 -1.46 2.55 3.85
N GLY A 45 -2.71 2.48 4.33
CA GLY A 45 -3.87 2.29 3.47
C GLY A 45 -4.04 3.41 2.44
N LYS A 46 -3.74 4.66 2.81
CA LYS A 46 -3.80 5.82 1.88
C LYS A 46 -2.70 5.75 0.82
N VAL A 47 -1.47 5.44 1.24
CA VAL A 47 -0.32 5.29 0.33
C VAL A 47 -0.57 4.17 -0.68
N LEU A 48 -1.01 3.00 -0.22
CA LEU A 48 -1.30 1.87 -1.10
C LEU A 48 -2.40 2.22 -2.11
N GLN A 49 -3.49 2.89 -1.69
CA GLN A 49 -4.51 3.36 -2.64
C GLN A 49 -3.92 4.23 -3.74
N ARG A 50 -3.05 5.19 -3.39
CA ARG A 50 -2.38 6.06 -4.38
C ARG A 50 -1.54 5.25 -5.37
N ILE A 51 -0.72 4.32 -4.87
CA ILE A 51 0.08 3.45 -5.74
C ILE A 51 -0.82 2.67 -6.70
N MET A 52 -1.91 2.12 -6.18
CA MET A 52 -2.81 1.27 -6.93
C MET A 52 -3.62 2.02 -8.01
N ILE A 53 -3.86 3.32 -7.84
CA ILE A 53 -4.44 4.19 -8.89
C ILE A 53 -3.40 4.71 -9.89
N GLY A 54 -2.12 4.35 -9.72
CA GLY A 54 -1.04 4.68 -10.65
C GLY A 54 -0.11 5.81 -10.20
N ASP A 55 -0.20 6.25 -8.94
CA ASP A 55 0.79 7.18 -8.37
C ASP A 55 2.13 6.47 -8.18
N LYS A 56 3.14 6.88 -8.95
CA LYS A 56 4.48 6.29 -8.89
C LYS A 56 5.35 6.88 -7.78
N ASN A 57 4.95 8.01 -7.21
CA ASN A 57 5.72 8.70 -6.18
C ASN A 57 4.80 9.16 -5.04
N PRO A 58 4.15 8.22 -4.34
CA PRO A 58 3.30 8.55 -3.21
C PRO A 58 4.13 9.19 -2.09
N ASP A 59 3.52 10.08 -1.31
CA ASP A 59 4.15 10.62 -0.11
C ASP A 59 4.24 9.54 0.97
N LEU A 60 5.46 9.18 1.36
CA LEU A 60 5.76 8.18 2.39
C LEU A 60 6.14 8.81 3.74
N SER A 61 6.16 10.14 3.85
CA SER A 61 6.66 10.87 5.03
C SER A 61 5.87 10.58 6.30
N SER A 62 4.61 10.17 6.14
CA SER A 62 3.70 9.81 7.23
C SER A 62 3.86 8.36 7.72
N LEU A 63 4.68 7.55 7.05
CA LEU A 63 4.90 6.16 7.40
C LEU A 63 6.13 5.99 8.31
N PRO A 64 6.13 4.96 9.18
CA PRO A 64 7.33 4.46 9.80
C PRO A 64 8.40 4.14 8.74
N LYS A 65 9.66 4.43 9.07
CA LYS A 65 10.80 4.27 8.16
C LYS A 65 10.85 2.87 7.53
N GLU A 66 10.61 1.82 8.32
CA GLU A 66 10.62 0.44 7.83
C GLU A 66 9.57 0.18 6.73
N LEU A 67 8.36 0.74 6.87
CA LEU A 67 7.31 0.60 5.86
C LEU A 67 7.60 1.45 4.63
N ALA A 68 8.12 2.66 4.83
CA ALA A 68 8.53 3.54 3.74
C ALA A 68 9.65 2.91 2.90
N ASP A 69 10.67 2.35 3.55
CA ASP A 69 11.78 1.66 2.90
C ASP A 69 11.27 0.42 2.13
N LEU A 70 10.36 -0.36 2.73
CA LEU A 70 9.76 -1.52 2.08
C LEU A 70 8.99 -1.14 0.80
N ILE A 71 8.12 -0.13 0.87
CA ILE A 71 7.35 0.36 -0.29
C ILE A 71 8.31 0.89 -1.35
N THR A 72 9.32 1.65 -0.96
CA THR A 72 10.34 2.19 -1.88
C THR A 72 11.07 1.07 -2.61
N ASN A 73 11.47 0.01 -1.91
CA ASN A 73 12.12 -1.15 -2.53
C ASN A 73 11.21 -1.84 -3.55
N PHE A 74 9.93 -2.06 -3.21
CA PHE A 74 8.98 -2.61 -4.18
C PHE A 74 8.75 -1.68 -5.37
N LEU A 75 8.76 -0.36 -5.15
CA LEU A 75 8.64 0.64 -6.22
C LEU A 75 9.87 0.67 -7.14
N ALA A 76 11.07 0.49 -6.58
CA ALA A 76 12.36 0.52 -7.29
C ALA A 76 12.71 -0.78 -8.03
N ASP A 77 12.19 -1.93 -7.59
CA ASP A 77 12.38 -3.24 -8.25
C ASP A 77 11.49 -3.33 -9.52
N SER A 78 11.78 -2.48 -10.51
CA SER A 78 11.05 -2.30 -11.79
C SER A 78 11.98 -2.06 -12.96
#